data_AF-A0AAN0R1F0-F1
#
_entry.id   AF-A0AAN0R1F0-F1
#
_cell.length_a   1.000
_cell.length_b   1.000
_cell.length_c   1.000
_cell.angle_alpha   90.00
_cell.angle_beta   90.00
_cell.angle_gamma   90.00
#
_symmetry.space_group_name_H-M   'P 1'
#
loop_
_entity.id
_entity.type
_entity.pdbx_description
1 polymer ?
#
loop_
_entity_poly.entity_id
_entity_poly.type
_entity_poly.pdbx_seq_one_letter_code
_entity_poly.pdbx_strand_id
1 'polypeptide(L)'
;MTEVHRYKVVKMLSEGGNRISYDPHGPEVVMAEAYDQLKAENEALRKALGKISVQVDGNIRCAVRDVVNGLPDVQDIYGYCDNIDEIIEAAMAKEASHG
;
A
#
# COMPACT_ATOMS: atom_id res chain seq x y z
N MET A 1 -9.79 5.73 -13.83
CA MET A 1 -10.41 5.95 -12.51
C MET A 1 -11.67 5.10 -12.47
N THR A 2 -11.67 4.02 -11.72
CA THR A 2 -12.85 3.17 -11.50
C THR A 2 -13.81 3.91 -10.56
N GLU A 3 -15.07 4.04 -10.96
CA GLU A 3 -16.09 4.82 -10.25
C GLU A 3 -16.63 4.03 -9.05
N VAL A 4 -16.40 4.55 -7.84
CA VAL A 4 -16.84 3.92 -6.59
C VAL A 4 -18.29 4.32 -6.31
N HIS A 5 -19.20 3.36 -6.46
CA HIS A 5 -20.62 3.57 -6.18
C HIS A 5 -20.91 3.23 -4.71
N ARG A 6 -21.25 4.25 -3.92
CA ARG A 6 -21.57 4.10 -2.49
C ARG A 6 -23.05 3.77 -2.32
N TYR A 7 -23.37 2.56 -1.83
CA TYR A 7 -24.73 2.13 -1.54
C TYR A 7 -25.01 2.13 -0.02
N LYS A 8 -26.13 2.73 0.39
CA LYS A 8 -26.64 2.64 1.77
C LYS A 8 -27.54 1.41 1.85
N VAL A 9 -27.12 0.38 2.58
CA VAL A 9 -27.95 -0.82 2.80
C VAL A 9 -29.13 -0.45 3.69
N VAL A 10 -30.34 -0.42 3.12
CA VAL A 10 -31.58 -0.24 3.87
C VAL A 10 -32.24 -1.61 4.01
N LYS A 11 -32.31 -2.13 5.24
CA LYS A 11 -32.99 -3.40 5.53
C LYS A 11 -34.50 -3.12 5.58
N MET A 12 -35.20 -3.41 4.48
CA MET A 12 -36.67 -3.40 4.48
C MET A 12 -37.16 -4.59 5.31
N LEU A 13 -37.66 -4.33 6.51
CA LEU A 13 -38.39 -5.32 7.30
C LEU A 13 -39.85 -5.24 6.86
N SER A 14 -40.36 -6.30 6.22
CA SER A 14 -41.79 -6.46 5.96
C SER A 14 -42.52 -6.67 7.29
N GLU A 15 -43.68 -6.02 7.50
CA GLU A 15 -44.53 -6.16 8.68
C GLU A 15 -44.94 -7.63 8.98
N GLY A 16 -44.82 -8.54 8.00
CA GLY A 16 -45.08 -9.98 8.16
C GLY A 16 -43.88 -10.83 8.59
N GLY A 17 -42.71 -10.25 8.90
CA GLY A 17 -41.55 -11.00 9.40
C GLY A 17 -40.90 -11.97 8.40
N ASN A 18 -41.31 -11.98 7.14
CA ASN A 18 -40.75 -12.87 6.14
C ASN A 18 -39.35 -12.36 5.75
N ARG A 19 -38.30 -13.12 6.10
CA ARG A 19 -36.92 -12.84 5.67
C ARG A 19 -36.88 -12.87 4.14
N ILE A 20 -36.89 -11.69 3.52
CA ILE A 20 -36.56 -11.57 2.11
C ILE A 20 -35.07 -11.91 2.01
N SER A 21 -34.76 -13.13 1.55
CA SER A 21 -33.39 -13.54 1.28
C SER A 21 -32.87 -12.66 0.15
N TYR A 22 -31.94 -11.78 0.47
CA TYR A 22 -31.20 -11.02 -0.51
C TYR A 22 -29.98 -11.85 -0.91
N ASP A 23 -30.01 -12.45 -2.09
CA ASP A 23 -28.83 -13.03 -2.73
C ASP A 23 -28.18 -11.91 -3.56
N PRO A 24 -27.07 -11.30 -3.10
CA PRO A 24 -26.47 -10.17 -3.78
C PRO A 24 -25.85 -10.64 -5.11
N HIS A 25 -26.60 -10.53 -6.20
CA HIS A 25 -26.06 -10.61 -7.56
C HIS A 25 -25.73 -9.20 -8.05
N GLY A 26 -24.61 -8.68 -7.56
CA GLY A 26 -24.03 -7.39 -7.97
C GLY A 26 -22.51 -7.44 -7.86
N PRO A 27 -21.78 -6.55 -8.56
CA PRO A 27 -20.31 -6.50 -8.48
C PRO A 27 -19.88 -6.40 -7.01
N GLU A 28 -18.77 -7.05 -6.64
CA GLU A 28 -18.28 -7.10 -5.24
C GLU A 28 -18.45 -5.75 -4.54
N VAL A 29 -19.48 -5.66 -3.69
CA VAL A 29 -19.79 -4.44 -2.97
C VAL A 29 -18.82 -4.39 -1.80
N VAL A 30 -17.61 -3.88 -2.06
CA VAL A 30 -16.65 -3.59 -0.99
C VAL A 30 -17.27 -2.48 -0.15
N MET A 31 -17.48 -2.75 1.14
CA MET A 31 -17.98 -1.73 2.07
C MET A 31 -17.09 -0.48 1.95
N ALA A 32 -17.71 0.71 1.91
CA ALA A 32 -16.97 1.96 1.67
C ALA A 32 -15.78 2.14 2.63
N GLU A 33 -15.92 1.67 3.87
CA GLU A 33 -14.86 1.64 4.88
C GLU A 33 -13.67 0.74 4.49
N ALA A 34 -13.94 -0.48 3.99
CA ALA A 34 -12.89 -1.39 3.52
C ALA A 34 -12.19 -0.85 2.26
N TYR A 35 -12.92 -0.16 1.37
CA TYR A 35 -12.32 0.52 0.22
C TYR A 35 -11.43 1.69 0.63
N ASP A 36 -11.91 2.54 1.55
CA ASP A 36 -11.14 3.69 2.04
C ASP A 36 -9.88 3.23 2.82
N GLN A 37 -9.97 2.13 3.57
CA GLN A 37 -8.82 1.50 4.22
C GLN A 37 -7.81 0.97 3.19
N LEU A 38 -8.27 0.18 2.21
CA LEU A 38 -7.40 -0.36 1.15
C LEU A 38 -6.71 0.76 0.36
N LYS A 39 -7.42 1.86 0.10
CA LYS A 39 -6.85 3.04 -0.57
C LYS A 39 -5.76 3.70 0.27
N ALA A 40 -5.97 3.83 1.58
CA ALA A 40 -4.98 4.41 2.49
C ALA A 40 -3.71 3.54 2.59
N GLU A 41 -3.86 2.22 2.63
CA GLU A 41 -2.75 1.26 2.58
C GLU A 41 -1.98 1.36 1.26
N ASN A 42 -2.70 1.42 0.13
CA ASN A 42 -2.07 1.57 -1.18
C ASN A 42 -1.26 2.88 -1.29
N GLU A 43 -1.77 3.98 -0.74
CA GLU A 43 -1.06 5.27 -0.71
C GLU A 43 0.20 5.21 0.17
N ALA A 44 0.12 4.55 1.32
CA ALA A 44 1.27 4.34 2.21
C ALA A 44 2.36 3.51 1.53
N LEU A 45 1.99 2.41 0.86
CA LEU A 45 2.91 1.56 0.11
C LEU A 45 3.56 2.31 -1.06
N ARG A 46 2.79 3.09 -1.82
CA ARG A 46 3.33 3.94 -2.90
C ARG A 46 4.34 4.96 -2.38
N LYS A 47 4.09 5.54 -1.20
CA LYS A 47 5.03 6.46 -0.57
C LYS A 47 6.32 5.76 -0.14
N ALA A 48 6.22 4.56 0.44
CA ALA A 48 7.40 3.76 0.79
C ALA A 48 8.22 3.40 -0.46
N LEU A 49 7.56 2.96 -1.53
CA LEU A 49 8.21 2.68 -2.81
C LEU A 49 8.95 3.90 -3.38
N GLY A 50 8.34 5.09 -3.27
CA GLY A 50 9.00 6.34 -3.66
C GLY A 50 10.29 6.59 -2.89
N LYS A 51 10.34 6.30 -1.59
CA LYS A 51 11.57 6.42 -0.78
C LYS A 51 12.63 5.41 -1.20
N ILE A 52 12.24 4.16 -1.45
CA ILE A 52 13.16 3.12 -1.95
C ILE A 52 13.75 3.56 -3.30
N SER A 53 12.93 4.11 -4.19
CA SER A 53 13.39 4.63 -5.48
C SER A 53 14.45 5.72 -5.31
N VAL A 54 14.33 6.59 -4.31
CA VAL A 54 15.34 7.62 -4.01
C VAL A 54 16.65 6.99 -3.53
N GLN A 55 16.59 5.97 -2.66
CA GLN A 55 17.79 5.24 -2.22
C GLN A 55 18.50 4.56 -3.39
N VAL A 56 17.76 3.90 -4.27
CA VAL A 56 18.33 3.21 -5.42
C VAL A 56 18.93 4.20 -6.43
N ASP A 57 18.16 5.20 -6.84
CA ASP A 57 18.54 6.08 -7.96
C ASP A 57 19.48 7.20 -7.52
N GLY A 58 19.28 7.73 -6.31
CA GLY A 58 20.07 8.83 -5.76
C GLY A 58 21.38 8.38 -5.13
N ASN A 59 21.40 7.19 -4.51
CA ASN A 59 22.54 6.75 -3.70
C ASN A 59 23.24 5.53 -4.33
N ILE A 60 22.56 4.38 -4.44
CA ILE A 60 23.19 3.12 -4.87
C ILE A 60 23.76 3.22 -6.29
N ARG A 61 23.00 3.75 -7.25
CA ARG A 61 23.51 3.93 -8.63
C ARG A 61 24.72 4.86 -8.69
N CYS A 62 24.73 5.91 -7.87
CA CYS A 62 25.87 6.83 -7.76
C CYS A 62 27.09 6.11 -7.19
N ALA A 63 26.94 5.42 -6.06
CA ALA A 63 28.02 4.66 -5.44
C ALA A 63 28.61 3.62 -6.39
N VAL A 64 27.77 2.85 -7.10
CA VAL A 64 28.22 1.86 -8.09
C VAL A 64 28.97 2.52 -9.24
N ARG A 65 28.47 3.64 -9.79
CA ARG A 65 29.16 4.39 -10.85
C ARG A 65 30.54 4.85 -10.39
N ASP A 66 30.64 5.35 -9.17
CA ASP A 66 31.88 5.90 -8.62
C ASP A 66 32.92 4.80 -8.38
N VAL A 67 32.49 3.61 -7.91
CA VAL A 67 33.32 2.39 -7.86
C VAL A 67 33.82 2.00 -9.24
N VAL A 68 32.93 1.91 -10.23
CA VAL A 68 33.28 1.49 -11.60
C VAL A 68 34.28 2.46 -12.24
N ASN A 69 34.17 3.75 -11.92
CA ASN A 69 35.10 4.79 -12.39
C ASN A 69 36.40 4.88 -11.59
N GLY A 70 36.57 4.08 -10.53
CA GLY A 70 37.78 4.08 -9.71
C GLY A 70 37.96 5.36 -8.88
N LEU A 71 36.87 6.01 -8.48
CA LEU A 71 36.94 7.18 -7.62
C LEU A 71 37.40 6.78 -6.20
N PRO A 72 38.23 7.60 -5.53
CA PRO A 72 38.84 7.23 -4.26
C PRO A 72 37.90 7.31 -3.04
N ASP A 73 36.80 8.06 -3.15
CA ASP A 73 35.82 8.26 -2.08
C ASP A 73 34.48 7.61 -2.46
N VAL A 74 34.40 6.30 -2.24
CA VAL A 74 33.20 5.51 -2.54
C VAL A 74 32.26 5.54 -1.34
N GLN A 75 31.02 5.92 -1.60
CA GLN A 75 29.97 5.95 -0.59
C GLN A 75 29.60 4.54 -0.08
N ASP A 76 29.18 4.45 1.19
CA ASP A 76 28.84 3.19 1.85
C ASP A 76 27.53 2.60 1.30
N ILE A 77 27.67 1.61 0.43
CA ILE A 77 26.54 0.93 -0.20
C ILE A 77 25.68 0.14 0.80
N TYR A 78 26.29 -0.40 1.86
CA TYR A 78 25.56 -1.19 2.84
C TYR A 78 24.67 -0.33 3.71
N GLY A 79 25.12 0.87 4.10
CA GLY A 79 24.27 1.83 4.79
C GLY A 79 23.02 2.23 3.97
N TYR A 80 23.11 2.32 2.64
CA TYR A 80 21.92 2.56 1.81
C TYR A 80 20.97 1.36 1.76
N CYS A 81 21.50 0.14 1.78
CA CYS A 81 20.70 -1.08 1.88
C CYS A 81 19.97 -1.15 3.23
N ASP A 82 20.65 -0.88 4.34
CA ASP A 82 20.04 -0.85 5.68
C ASP A 82 18.89 0.17 5.73
N ASN A 83 19.08 1.35 5.14
CA ASN A 83 18.01 2.36 5.01
C ASN A 83 16.82 1.86 4.18
N ILE A 84 17.05 1.04 3.14
CA ILE A 84 15.96 0.43 2.36
C ILE A 84 15.20 -0.59 3.22
N ASP A 85 15.92 -1.42 3.97
CA ASP A 85 15.32 -2.41 4.85
C ASP A 85 14.46 -1.74 5.93
N GLU A 86 14.94 -0.66 6.56
CA GLU A 86 14.14 0.14 7.50
C GLU A 86 12.85 0.71 6.86
N ILE A 87 12.93 1.17 5.60
CA ILE A 87 11.75 1.69 4.87
C ILE A 87 10.75 0.56 4.61
N ILE A 88 11.23 -0.63 4.25
CA ILE A 88 10.38 -1.80 4.01
C ILE A 88 9.73 -2.25 5.31
N GLU A 89 10.48 -2.42 6.39
CA GLU A 89 9.96 -2.80 7.70
C GLU A 89 8.88 -1.84 8.19
N ALA A 90 9.13 -0.52 8.07
CA ALA A 90 8.16 0.49 8.45
C ALA A 90 6.86 0.45 7.61
N ALA A 91 6.95 0.04 6.34
CA ALA A 91 5.79 -0.12 5.48
C ALA A 91 5.00 -1.40 5.83
N MET A 92 5.70 -2.50 6.12
CA MET A 92 5.11 -3.81 6.40
C MET A 92 4.58 -3.96 7.82
N ALA A 93 5.14 -3.23 8.81
CA ALA A 93 4.71 -3.32 10.22
C ALA A 93 3.23 -2.94 10.45
N LYS A 94 2.60 -2.20 9.52
CA LYS A 94 1.16 -1.89 9.58
C LYS A 94 0.25 -3.07 9.21
N GLU A 95 0.76 -4.07 8.49
CA GLU A 95 -0.01 -5.29 8.17
C GLU A 95 -0.18 -6.19 9.42
N ALA A 96 0.74 -6.14 10.37
CA ALA A 96 0.74 -6.99 11.57
C ALA A 96 -0.25 -6.54 12.68
N SER A 97 -0.81 -5.33 12.61
CA SER A 97 -1.74 -4.83 13.65
C SER A 97 -3.22 -5.11 13.35
N HIS A 98 -3.54 -5.81 12.27
CA HIS A 98 -4.93 -6.09 11.83
C HIS A 98 -5.23 -7.59 11.69
N GLY A 99 -4.46 -8.45 12.38
CA GLY A 99 -4.74 -9.89 12.53
C GLY A 99 -5.61 -10.21 13.75
#